data_AF-A0A5C4T217-F1
#
_entry.id   AF-A0A5C4T217-F1
#
_cell.length_a   1.000
_cell.length_b   1.000
_cell.length_c   1.000
_cell.angle_alpha   90.00
_cell.angle_beta   90.00
_cell.angle_gamma   90.00
#
_symmetry.space_group_name_H-M   'P 1'
#
loop_
_entity.id
_entity.type
_entity.pdbx_description
1 polymer ?
#
loop_
_entity_poly.entity_id
_entity_poly.type
_entity_poly.pdbx_seq_one_letter_code
_entity_poly.pdbx_strand_id
1 'polypeptide(L)'
;MYQTMYVIHVLSALALIFYILLPFLAGGATNRSTAIALSRGNRIGQYVLVLAFLSGGYMVSKADYSVIWMVLAVVLILVMFAMTGMASKPFKKLIAGDNGGGALRKLRTFTLISGLSYVLLMAMMLGPK
;
A
#
# COMPACT_ATOMS: atom_id res chain seq x y z
N MET A 1 -19.79 -9.03 14.69
CA MET A 1 -19.20 -7.89 13.96
C MET A 1 -17.69 -7.81 14.11
N TYR A 2 -17.14 -7.85 15.34
CA TYR A 2 -15.68 -7.79 15.54
C TYR A 2 -14.91 -8.88 14.79
N GLN A 3 -15.33 -10.14 14.91
CA GLN A 3 -14.69 -11.27 14.21
C GLN A 3 -14.66 -11.09 12.69
N THR A 4 -15.75 -10.58 12.12
CA THR A 4 -15.85 -10.28 10.69
C THR A 4 -14.84 -9.21 10.27
N MET A 5 -14.74 -8.11 11.03
CA MET A 5 -13.78 -7.03 10.76
C MET A 5 -12.33 -7.50 10.92
N TYR A 6 -12.07 -8.34 11.92
CA TYR A 6 -10.76 -8.97 12.11
C TYR A 6 -10.36 -9.81 10.90
N VAL A 7 -11.25 -10.69 10.42
CA VAL A 7 -10.98 -11.50 9.21
C VAL A 7 -10.73 -10.62 7.99
N ILE A 8 -11.57 -9.59 7.76
CA ILE A 8 -11.38 -8.63 6.67
C ILE A 8 -10.01 -7.95 6.78
N HIS A 9 -9.63 -7.53 7.99
CA HIS A 9 -8.36 -6.84 8.21
C HIS A 9 -7.17 -7.75 7.92
N VAL A 10 -7.19 -9.00 8.40
CA VAL A 10 -6.12 -9.98 8.17
C VAL A 10 -6.00 -10.31 6.68
N LEU A 11 -7.10 -10.57 5.99
CA LEU A 11 -7.08 -10.81 4.54
C LEU A 11 -6.57 -9.58 3.77
N SER A 12 -6.94 -8.38 4.20
CA SER A 12 -6.43 -7.15 3.61
C SER A 12 -4.93 -7.00 3.82
N ALA A 13 -4.44 -7.27 5.03
CA ALA A 13 -3.00 -7.27 5.32
C ALA A 13 -2.24 -8.28 4.45
N LEU A 14 -2.73 -9.52 4.32
CA LEU A 14 -2.12 -10.51 3.44
C LEU A 14 -2.05 -10.03 1.98
N ALA A 15 -3.12 -9.44 1.46
CA ALA A 15 -3.14 -8.89 0.11
C ALA A 15 -2.19 -7.68 -0.05
N LEU A 16 -2.02 -6.84 0.98
CA LEU A 16 -1.13 -5.68 0.95
C LEU A 16 0.36 -6.02 0.96
N ILE A 17 0.75 -7.28 1.19
CA ILE A 17 2.12 -7.78 0.95
C ILE A 17 2.58 -7.47 -0.48
N PHE A 18 1.65 -7.37 -1.43
CA PHE A 18 1.90 -6.87 -2.78
C PHE A 18 2.75 -5.59 -2.80
N TYR A 19 2.52 -4.63 -1.89
CA TYR A 19 3.27 -3.38 -1.85
C TYR A 19 4.72 -3.53 -1.41
N ILE A 20 5.08 -4.61 -0.70
CA ILE A 20 6.48 -4.95 -0.40
C ILE A 20 7.19 -5.41 -1.67
N LEU A 21 6.51 -6.17 -2.51
CA LEU A 21 7.06 -6.73 -3.75
C LEU A 21 7.09 -5.70 -4.90
N LEU A 22 6.16 -4.76 -4.89
CA LEU A 22 5.95 -3.79 -5.97
C LEU A 22 7.21 -2.98 -6.39
N PRO A 23 8.10 -2.50 -5.50
CA PRO A 23 9.34 -1.81 -5.93
C PRO A 23 10.26 -2.69 -6.77
N PHE A 24 10.31 -4.00 -6.50
CA PHE A 24 11.12 -4.96 -7.26
C PHE A 24 10.46 -5.26 -8.60
N LEU A 25 9.13 -5.44 -8.61
CA LEU A 25 8.35 -5.68 -9.82
C LEU A 25 8.30 -4.46 -10.75
N ALA A 26 8.43 -3.24 -10.21
CA ALA A 26 8.37 -2.01 -10.98
C ALA A 26 9.42 -1.94 -12.11
N GLY A 27 10.54 -2.67 -12.00
CA GLY A 27 11.52 -2.79 -13.08
C GLY A 27 10.94 -3.33 -14.39
N GLY A 28 10.01 -4.28 -14.30
CA GLY A 28 9.34 -4.86 -15.46
C GLY A 28 8.34 -3.91 -16.14
N ALA A 29 7.99 -2.79 -15.50
CA ALA A 29 7.02 -1.84 -16.03
C ALA A 29 7.54 -1.05 -17.26
N THR A 30 8.76 -1.27 -17.72
CA THR A 30 9.22 -0.82 -19.04
C THR A 30 8.50 -1.58 -20.17
N ASN A 31 8.06 -2.81 -19.91
CA ASN A 31 7.14 -3.51 -20.79
C ASN A 31 5.70 -3.03 -20.53
N ARG A 32 5.00 -2.65 -21.61
CA ARG A 32 3.62 -2.15 -21.55
C ARG A 32 2.65 -3.12 -20.87
N SER A 33 2.72 -4.42 -21.16
CA SER A 33 1.78 -5.40 -20.58
C SER A 33 1.98 -5.52 -19.07
N THR A 34 3.24 -5.54 -18.62
CA THR A 34 3.59 -5.52 -17.21
C THR A 34 3.18 -4.20 -16.54
N ALA A 35 3.38 -3.06 -17.19
CA ALA A 35 2.94 -1.77 -16.67
C ALA A 35 1.42 -1.72 -16.45
N ILE A 36 0.62 -2.28 -17.38
CA ILE A 36 -0.83 -2.40 -17.25
C ILE A 36 -1.18 -3.32 -16.06
N ALA A 37 -0.56 -4.50 -15.97
CA ALA A 37 -0.82 -5.46 -14.90
C ALA A 37 -0.50 -4.87 -13.52
N LEU A 38 0.67 -4.25 -13.36
CA LEU A 38 1.06 -3.61 -12.11
C LEU A 38 0.21 -2.38 -11.77
N SER A 39 -0.22 -1.61 -12.77
CA SER A 39 -1.14 -0.49 -12.55
C SER A 39 -2.50 -0.97 -12.07
N ARG A 40 -3.01 -2.09 -12.59
CA ARG A 40 -4.26 -2.71 -12.11
C ARG A 40 -4.08 -3.27 -10.70
N GLY A 41 -2.97 -3.96 -10.44
CA GLY A 41 -2.61 -4.44 -9.11
C GLY A 41 -2.56 -3.32 -8.07
N ASN A 42 -1.93 -2.18 -8.40
CA ASN A 42 -1.91 -0.99 -7.55
C ASN A 42 -3.33 -0.46 -7.28
N ARG A 43 -4.21 -0.46 -8.28
CA ARG A 43 -5.61 -0.03 -8.10
C ARG A 43 -6.38 -0.96 -7.16
N ILE A 44 -6.21 -2.28 -7.31
CA ILE A 44 -6.80 -3.27 -6.41
C ILE A 44 -6.25 -3.08 -4.99
N GLY A 45 -4.93 -2.95 -4.85
CA GLY A 45 -4.27 -2.70 -3.57
C GLY A 45 -4.75 -1.43 -2.88
N GLN A 46 -5.11 -0.37 -3.62
CA GLN A 46 -5.71 0.84 -3.04
C GLN A 46 -7.09 0.56 -2.43
N TYR A 47 -7.95 -0.21 -3.11
CA TYR A 47 -9.23 -0.60 -2.54
C TYR A 47 -9.06 -1.48 -1.31
N VAL A 48 -8.11 -2.43 -1.35
CA VAL A 48 -7.75 -3.25 -0.18
C VAL A 48 -7.21 -2.39 0.96
N LEU A 49 -6.42 -1.34 0.68
CA LEU A 49 -5.92 -0.41 1.68
C LEU A 49 -7.07 0.35 2.38
N VAL A 50 -8.13 0.72 1.64
CA VAL A 50 -9.36 1.27 2.24
C VAL A 50 -10.02 0.25 3.16
N LEU A 51 -10.13 -1.01 2.75
CA LEU A 51 -10.69 -2.07 3.60
C LEU A 51 -9.87 -2.27 4.88
N ALA A 52 -8.54 -2.30 4.77
CA ALA A 52 -7.63 -2.40 5.90
C ALA A 52 -7.79 -1.20 6.86
N PHE A 53 -7.89 0.02 6.33
CA PHE A 53 -8.08 1.22 7.14
C PHE A 53 -9.40 1.21 7.90
N LEU A 54 -10.51 0.87 7.23
CA LEU A 54 -11.84 0.85 7.87
C LEU A 54 -11.96 -0.27 8.91
N SER A 55 -11.50 -1.48 8.56
CA SER A 55 -11.52 -2.62 9.50
C SER A 55 -10.59 -2.42 10.68
N GLY A 56 -9.40 -1.86 10.46
CA GLY A 56 -8.43 -1.51 11.51
C GLY A 56 -8.97 -0.41 12.42
N GLY A 57 -9.52 0.66 11.85
CA GLY A 57 -10.17 1.74 12.61
C GLY A 57 -11.33 1.24 13.47
N TYR A 58 -12.14 0.31 12.96
CA TYR A 58 -13.17 -0.34 13.77
C TYR A 58 -12.57 -1.11 14.95
N MET A 59 -11.53 -1.92 14.75
CA MET A 59 -10.91 -2.69 15.84
C MET A 59 -10.26 -1.78 16.89
N VAL A 60 -9.58 -0.72 16.44
CA VAL A 60 -9.01 0.31 17.32
C VAL A 60 -10.08 1.00 18.16
N SER A 61 -11.29 1.24 17.62
CA SER A 61 -12.40 1.80 18.40
C SER A 61 -12.95 0.90 19.51
N LYS A 62 -12.47 -0.35 19.60
CA LYS A 62 -12.94 -1.38 20.55
C LYS A 62 -11.85 -1.84 21.52
N ALA A 63 -10.66 -1.24 21.47
CA ALA A 63 -9.54 -1.60 22.31
C ALA A 63 -8.81 -0.33 22.78
N ASP A 64 -8.11 -0.44 23.91
CA ASP A 64 -7.34 0.65 24.49
C ASP A 64 -5.90 0.62 23.94
N TYR A 65 -5.66 1.38 22.87
CA TYR A 65 -4.32 1.59 22.32
C TYR A 65 -3.78 2.97 22.69
N SER A 66 -2.45 3.10 22.83
CA SER A 66 -1.84 4.41 23.07
C SER A 66 -2.12 5.39 21.92
N VAL A 67 -2.34 6.66 22.28
CA VAL A 67 -2.56 7.74 21.29
C VAL A 67 -1.40 7.84 20.31
N ILE A 68 -0.17 7.66 20.78
CA ILE A 68 1.03 7.70 19.95
C ILE A 68 1.00 6.58 18.90
N TRP A 69 0.68 5.36 19.29
CA TRP A 69 0.59 4.24 18.34
C TRP A 69 -0.50 4.46 17.30
N MET A 70 -1.68 4.94 17.72
CA MET A 70 -2.79 5.23 16.80
C MET A 70 -2.41 6.30 15.77
N VAL A 71 -1.78 7.39 16.21
CA VAL A 71 -1.32 8.47 15.32
C VAL A 71 -0.30 7.94 14.32
N LEU A 72 0.69 7.19 14.77
CA LEU A 72 1.72 6.61 13.91
C LEU A 72 1.12 5.65 12.87
N ALA A 73 0.18 4.79 13.28
CA ALA A 73 -0.50 3.86 12.37
C ALA A 73 -1.30 4.63 11.28
N VAL A 74 -2.05 5.66 11.67
CA VAL A 74 -2.80 6.50 10.72
C VAL A 74 -1.86 7.21 9.75
N VAL A 75 -0.77 7.80 10.23
CA VAL A 75 0.21 8.49 9.37
C VAL A 75 0.82 7.55 8.35
N LEU A 76 1.23 6.34 8.75
CA LEU A 76 1.79 5.36 7.81
C LEU A 76 0.78 4.93 6.75
N ILE A 77 -0.49 4.72 7.14
CA ILE A 77 -1.56 4.42 6.17
C ILE A 77 -1.79 5.58 5.20
N LEU A 78 -1.77 6.83 5.68
CA LEU A 78 -1.91 8.01 4.83
C LEU A 78 -0.74 8.15 3.85
N VAL A 79 0.48 7.85 4.28
CA VAL A 79 1.65 7.77 3.38
C VAL A 79 1.40 6.72 2.29
N MET A 80 0.90 5.53 2.63
CA MET A 80 0.56 4.53 1.63
C MET A 80 -0.52 5.03 0.64
N PHE A 81 -1.59 5.67 1.11
CA PHE A 81 -2.60 6.26 0.23
C PHE A 81 -1.99 7.27 -0.74
N ALA A 82 -1.17 8.19 -0.23
CA ALA A 82 -0.52 9.21 -1.04
C ALA A 82 0.43 8.60 -2.08
N MET A 83 1.31 7.68 -1.68
CA MET A 83 2.34 7.12 -2.55
C MET A 83 1.75 6.22 -3.64
N THR A 84 0.82 5.34 -3.27
CA THR A 84 0.13 4.48 -4.24
C THR A 84 -0.74 5.31 -5.18
N GLY A 85 -1.37 6.38 -4.68
CA GLY A 85 -2.11 7.37 -5.48
C GLY A 85 -1.22 8.03 -6.52
N MET A 86 -0.09 8.60 -6.09
CA MET A 86 0.89 9.26 -6.95
C MET A 86 1.56 8.31 -7.96
N ALA A 87 1.71 7.03 -7.63
CA ALA A 87 2.21 5.99 -8.55
C ALA A 87 1.35 5.80 -9.80
N SER A 88 0.08 6.22 -9.78
CA SER A 88 -0.80 6.14 -10.96
C SER A 88 -0.28 6.96 -12.15
N LYS A 89 0.38 8.10 -11.90
CA LYS A 89 0.92 8.97 -12.96
C LYS A 89 2.09 8.33 -13.72
N PRO A 90 3.17 7.85 -13.07
CA PRO A 90 4.24 7.15 -13.77
C PRO A 90 3.77 5.84 -14.43
N PHE A 91 2.80 5.11 -13.86
CA PHE A 91 2.20 3.97 -14.55
C PHE A 91 1.58 4.37 -15.91
N LYS A 92 0.75 5.42 -15.93
CA LYS A 92 0.15 5.91 -17.18
C LYS A 92 1.20 6.31 -18.23
N LYS A 93 2.32 6.91 -17.80
CA LYS A 93 3.44 7.26 -18.70
C LYS A 93 4.11 6.02 -19.29
N LEU A 94 4.43 5.03 -18.45
CA LEU A 94 5.05 3.79 -18.90
C LEU A 94 4.13 3.00 -19.86
N ILE A 95 2.82 2.98 -19.58
CA ILE A 95 1.82 2.36 -20.48
C ILE A 95 1.76 3.07 -21.85
N ALA A 96 2.00 4.38 -21.87
CA ALA A 96 2.06 5.18 -23.10
C ALA A 96 3.40 5.05 -23.85
N GLY A 97 4.34 4.24 -23.35
CA GLY A 97 5.64 4.01 -23.99
C GLY A 97 6.73 5.03 -23.62
N ASP A 98 6.63 5.67 -22.46
CA ASP A 98 7.70 6.54 -21.96
C ASP A 98 8.99 5.75 -21.71
N ASN A 99 9.96 5.90 -22.61
CA ASN A 99 11.29 5.30 -22.52
C ASN A 99 12.27 6.15 -21.68
N GLY A 100 11.84 7.32 -21.21
CA GLY A 100 12.60 8.13 -20.27
C GLY A 100 12.63 7.48 -18.89
N GLY A 101 13.82 7.12 -18.40
CA GLY A 101 14.01 6.47 -17.10
C GLY A 101 13.44 7.21 -15.88
N GLY A 102 12.99 8.47 -16.06
CA GLY A 102 12.35 9.27 -15.02
C GLY A 102 11.01 8.71 -14.53
N ALA A 103 10.15 8.20 -15.41
CA ALA A 103 8.87 7.60 -14.99
C ALA A 103 9.10 6.33 -14.15
N LEU A 104 10.02 5.47 -14.60
CA LEU A 104 10.43 4.27 -13.89
C LEU A 104 11.04 4.59 -12.52
N ARG A 105 11.93 5.59 -12.44
CA ARG A 105 12.54 6.02 -11.17
C ARG A 105 11.49 6.50 -10.17
N LYS A 106 10.57 7.37 -10.61
CA LYS A 106 9.46 7.85 -9.76
C LYS A 106 8.58 6.71 -9.29
N LEU A 107 8.24 5.77 -10.19
CA LEU A 107 7.45 4.60 -9.83
C LEU A 107 8.14 3.80 -8.71
N ARG A 108 9.42 3.47 -8.88
CA ARG A 108 10.20 2.75 -7.86
C ARG A 108 10.25 3.49 -6.53
N THR A 109 10.47 4.80 -6.53
CA THR A 109 10.50 5.59 -5.30
C THR A 109 9.15 5.55 -4.57
N PHE A 110 8.04 5.75 -5.29
CA PHE A 110 6.71 5.72 -4.68
C PHE A 110 6.36 4.34 -4.12
N THR A 111 6.64 3.28 -4.88
CA THR A 111 6.33 1.92 -4.46
C THR A 111 7.25 1.44 -3.34
N LEU A 112 8.51 1.88 -3.31
CA LEU A 112 9.43 1.61 -2.21
C LEU A 112 8.95 2.25 -0.92
N ILE A 113 8.57 3.53 -0.94
CA ILE A 113 8.10 4.22 0.28
C ILE A 113 6.78 3.61 0.77
N SER A 114 5.88 3.23 -0.14
CA SER A 114 4.66 2.49 0.22
C SER A 114 4.98 1.13 0.85
N GLY A 115 5.93 0.38 0.29
CA GLY A 115 6.35 -0.92 0.82
C GLY A 115 6.99 -0.81 2.20
N LEU A 116 7.89 0.17 2.39
CA LEU A 116 8.51 0.44 3.70
C LEU A 116 7.46 0.86 4.73
N SER A 117 6.52 1.73 4.36
CA SER A 117 5.43 2.15 5.25
C SER A 117 4.59 0.95 5.69
N TYR A 118 4.34 0.00 4.78
CA TYR A 118 3.62 -1.22 5.10
C TYR A 118 4.40 -2.16 6.03
N VAL A 119 5.72 -2.32 5.81
CA VAL A 119 6.59 -3.10 6.72
C VAL A 119 6.58 -2.50 8.13
N LEU A 120 6.66 -1.18 8.25
CA LEU A 120 6.58 -0.49 9.54
C LEU A 120 5.22 -0.69 10.21
N LEU A 121 4.11 -0.62 9.46
CA LEU A 121 2.78 -0.95 9.96
C LEU A 121 2.69 -2.38 10.49
N MET A 122 3.21 -3.36 9.74
CA MET A 122 3.24 -4.75 10.20
C MET A 122 4.06 -4.90 11.49
N ALA A 123 5.22 -4.26 11.57
CA ALA A 123 6.06 -4.28 12.77
C ALA A 123 5.32 -3.71 13.99
N MET A 124 4.57 -2.62 13.81
CA MET A 124 3.73 -2.02 14.86
C MET A 124 2.58 -2.94 15.31
N MET A 125 2.08 -3.81 14.42
CA MET A 125 1.02 -4.78 14.74
C MET A 125 1.53 -6.01 15.51
N LEU A 126 2.84 -6.31 15.47
CA LEU A 126 3.43 -7.43 16.23
C LEU A 126 3.62 -7.12 17.72
N GLY A 127 3.60 -5.85 18.11
CA GLY A 127 3.70 -5.41 19.50
C GLY A 127 2.89 -4.14 19.75
N PRO A 128 1.55 -4.19 19.59
CA PRO A 128 0.71 -3.01 19.71
C PRO A 128 0.72 -2.52 21.17
N LYS A 129 0.94 -1.22 21.38
CA LYS A 129 1.04 -0.57 22.70
C LYS A 129 0.22 0.71 22.71
#